data_AF-A0A9D6YPH7-F1
#
_entry.id   AF-A0A9D6YPH7-F1
#
_cell.length_a   1.000
_cell.length_b   1.000
_cell.length_c   1.000
_cell.angle_alpha   90.00
_cell.angle_beta   90.00
_cell.angle_gamma   90.00
#
_symmetry.space_group_name_H-M   'P 1'
#
loop_
_entity.id
_entity.type
_entity.pdbx_description
1 polymer ?
#
loop_
_entity_poly.entity_id
_entity_poly.type
_entity_poly.pdbx_seq_one_letter_code
_entity_poly.pdbx_strand_id
1 'polypeptide(L)'
;MNSIIYDIVALAIGYLLGSIPFGLLLTRLAGTTDLRAIGSGNIGATNVLRTGRKDLAAATLLLDGLKGTAPALVGASLAPEGGMIAGLAACIGHVAPV
;
A
#
# COMPACT_ATOMS: atom_id res chain seq x y z
N MET A 1 23.62 12.00 14.89
CA MET A 1 22.25 11.48 15.03
C MET A 1 22.31 9.97 14.77
N ASN A 2 21.72 9.12 15.62
CA ASN A 2 21.97 7.66 15.61
C ASN A 2 21.30 6.98 14.39
N SER A 3 22.07 6.24 13.57
CA SER A 3 21.56 5.54 12.36
C SER A 3 20.32 4.69 12.64
N ILE A 4 20.33 3.99 13.78
CA ILE A 4 19.25 3.09 14.22
C ILE A 4 17.89 3.79 14.31
N ILE A 5 17.86 5.06 14.74
CA ILE A 5 16.59 5.80 14.87
C ILE A 5 15.98 6.01 13.49
N TYR A 6 16.79 6.34 12.48
CA TYR A 6 16.31 6.52 11.12
C TYR A 6 15.83 5.23 10.47
N ASP A 7 16.50 4.11 10.74
CA ASP A 7 16.08 2.80 10.27
C ASP A 7 14.71 2.42 10.85
N ILE A 8 14.47 2.68 12.14
CA ILE A 8 13.17 2.47 12.79
C ILE A 8 12.09 3.38 12.19
N VAL A 9 12.40 4.65 11.94
CA VAL A 9 11.47 5.59 11.31
C VAL A 9 11.12 5.14 9.89
N ALA A 10 12.10 4.71 9.11
CA ALA A 10 11.89 4.18 7.77
C ALA A 10 10.99 2.94 7.78
N LEU A 11 11.21 2.01 8.72
CA LEU A 11 10.37 0.83 8.93
C LEU A 11 8.94 1.21 9.28
N ALA A 12 8.74 2.12 10.25
CA ALA A 12 7.42 2.54 10.70
C ALA A 12 6.63 3.22 9.58
N ILE A 13 7.25 4.16 8.86
CA ILE A 13 6.62 4.85 7.72
C ILE A 13 6.26 3.86 6.62
N GLY A 14 7.18 2.95 6.27
CA GLY A 14 6.95 1.90 5.28
C GLY A 14 5.74 1.06 5.62
N TYR A 15 5.71 0.48 6.83
CA TYR A 15 4.61 -0.38 7.25
C TYR A 15 3.27 0.34 7.25
N LEU A 16 3.20 1.54 7.86
CA LEU A 16 1.95 2.29 7.97
C LEU A 16 1.39 2.71 6.62
N LEU A 17 2.24 3.18 5.69
CA LEU A 17 1.80 3.55 4.35
C LEU A 17 1.41 2.32 3.51
N GLY A 18 2.17 1.23 3.63
CA GLY A 18 1.86 -0.04 2.96
C GLY A 18 0.53 -0.64 3.38
N SER A 19 0.16 -0.48 4.65
CA SER A 19 -1.09 -0.99 5.23
C SER A 19 -2.36 -0.34 4.71
N ILE A 20 -2.29 0.73 3.92
CA ILE A 20 -3.48 1.40 3.39
C ILE A 20 -4.15 0.49 2.33
N PRO A 21 -5.41 0.04 2.55
CA PRO A 21 -6.09 -0.87 1.64
C PRO A 21 -6.85 -0.10 0.54
N PHE A 22 -6.13 0.52 -0.42
CA PHE A 22 -6.74 1.42 -1.41
C PHE A 22 -7.87 0.79 -2.22
N GLY A 23 -7.74 -0.47 -2.66
CA GLY A 23 -8.80 -1.11 -3.42
C GLY A 23 -10.11 -1.25 -2.64
N LEU A 24 -10.04 -1.49 -1.33
CA LEU A 24 -11.22 -1.50 -0.46
C LEU A 24 -11.74 -0.08 -0.18
N LEU A 25 -10.84 0.88 0.02
CA LEU A 25 -11.22 2.26 0.33
C LEU A 25 -11.91 2.93 -0.86
N LEU A 26 -11.33 2.84 -2.06
CA LEU A 26 -11.86 3.44 -3.28
C LEU A 26 -13.22 2.86 -3.68
N THR A 27 -13.37 1.53 -3.59
CA THR A 27 -14.64 0.85 -3.92
C THR A 27 -15.75 1.21 -2.95
N ARG A 28 -15.45 1.27 -1.64
CA ARG A 28 -16.40 1.76 -0.63
C ARG A 28 -16.80 3.22 -0.84
N LEU A 29 -15.84 4.11 -1.09
CA LEU A 29 -16.12 5.53 -1.36
C LEU A 29 -16.93 5.73 -2.63
N ALA A 30 -16.73 4.88 -3.63
CA ALA A 30 -17.50 4.90 -4.87
C ALA A 30 -18.88 4.23 -4.77
N GLY A 31 -19.27 3.72 -3.59
CA GLY A 31 -20.57 3.08 -3.36
C GLY A 31 -20.75 1.76 -4.12
N THR A 32 -19.67 1.06 -4.47
CA THR A 32 -19.78 -0.24 -5.14
C THR A 32 -20.19 -1.32 -4.16
N THR A 33 -20.69 -2.44 -4.69
CA THR A 33 -20.92 -3.68 -3.95
C THR A 33 -19.70 -4.11 -3.13
N ASP A 34 -19.92 -4.84 -2.04
CA ASP A 34 -18.84 -5.34 -1.18
C ASP A 34 -17.81 -6.14 -1.99
N LEU A 35 -16.59 -5.62 -2.02
CA LEU A 35 -15.47 -6.16 -2.78
C LEU A 35 -15.08 -7.57 -2.30
N ARG A 36 -15.30 -7.87 -1.00
CA ARG A 36 -15.01 -9.19 -0.42
C ARG A 36 -16.02 -10.25 -0.85
N ALA A 37 -17.20 -9.84 -1.31
CA ALA A 37 -18.24 -10.73 -1.82
C ALA A 37 -18.12 -11.00 -3.34
N ILE A 38 -17.17 -10.36 -4.03
CA ILE A 38 -17.01 -10.44 -5.49
C ILE A 38 -15.74 -11.19 -5.85
N GLY A 39 -15.81 -12.01 -6.91
CA GLY A 39 -14.64 -12.59 -7.56
C GLY A 39 -13.83 -13.48 -6.62
N SER A 40 -12.57 -13.11 -6.38
CA SER A 40 -11.68 -13.88 -5.50
C SER A 40 -11.76 -13.45 -4.02
N GLY A 41 -12.57 -12.44 -3.69
CA GLY A 41 -12.65 -11.87 -2.34
C GLY A 41 -11.44 -11.03 -1.93
N ASN A 42 -10.42 -10.90 -2.78
CA ASN A 42 -9.24 -10.07 -2.51
C ASN A 42 -9.56 -8.59 -2.71
N ILE A 43 -8.85 -7.72 -2.01
CA ILE A 43 -9.04 -6.26 -2.09
C ILE A 43 -8.17 -5.56 -3.14
N GLY A 44 -7.37 -6.32 -3.91
CA GLY A 44 -6.45 -5.76 -4.90
C GLY A 44 -7.13 -5.34 -6.22
N ALA A 45 -6.39 -4.60 -7.04
CA ALA A 45 -6.87 -4.01 -8.30
C ALA A 45 -7.58 -4.98 -9.25
N THR A 46 -7.10 -6.22 -9.37
CA THR A 46 -7.73 -7.24 -10.23
C THR A 46 -9.14 -7.58 -9.77
N ASN A 47 -9.41 -7.60 -8.46
CA ASN A 47 -10.76 -7.84 -7.97
C ASN A 47 -11.63 -6.60 -8.06
N VAL A 48 -11.05 -5.41 -7.87
CA VAL A 48 -11.73 -4.13 -8.17
C VAL A 48 -12.20 -4.10 -9.62
N LEU A 49 -11.41 -4.58 -10.57
CA LEU A 49 -11.81 -4.67 -11.98
C LEU A 49 -13.05 -5.55 -12.19
N ARG A 50 -13.26 -6.59 -11.35
CA ARG A 50 -14.44 -7.46 -11.41
C ARG A 50 -15.72 -6.80 -10.95
N THR A 51 -15.66 -5.62 -10.32
CA THR A 51 -16.84 -4.77 -10.07
C THR A 51 -17.35 -4.09 -11.35
N GLY A 52 -16.60 -4.18 -12.46
CA GLY A 52 -16.88 -3.45 -13.70
C GLY A 52 -16.28 -2.03 -13.75
N ARG A 53 -15.72 -1.53 -12.64
CA ARG A 53 -15.13 -0.20 -12.52
C ARG A 53 -13.65 -0.18 -12.89
N LYS A 54 -13.36 0.00 -14.19
CA LYS A 54 -11.98 0.08 -14.72
C LYS A 54 -11.19 1.28 -14.18
N ASP A 55 -11.89 2.39 -13.98
CA ASP A 55 -11.37 3.61 -13.36
C ASP A 55 -10.83 3.34 -11.95
N LEU A 56 -11.63 2.67 -11.11
CA LEU A 56 -11.24 2.33 -9.75
C LEU A 56 -10.13 1.28 -9.71
N ALA A 57 -10.14 0.32 -10.64
CA ALA A 57 -9.09 -0.70 -10.74
C ALA A 57 -7.73 -0.07 -11.09
N ALA A 58 -7.71 0.85 -12.05
CA ALA A 58 -6.50 1.58 -12.43
C ALA A 58 -5.99 2.47 -11.28
N ALA A 59 -6.89 3.20 -10.61
CA ALA A 59 -6.55 4.00 -9.45
C ALA A 59 -5.99 3.15 -8.30
N THR A 60 -6.59 1.98 -8.04
CA THR A 60 -6.11 1.03 -7.03
C THR A 60 -4.70 0.55 -7.35
N LEU A 61 -4.44 0.12 -8.59
CA LEU A 61 -3.12 -0.35 -8.99
C LEU A 61 -2.05 0.74 -8.83
N LEU A 62 -2.38 1.96 -9.23
CA LEU A 62 -1.47 3.10 -9.12
C LEU A 62 -1.18 3.44 -7.65
N LEU A 63 -2.22 3.53 -6.79
CA LEU A 63 -2.03 3.84 -5.37
C LEU A 63 -1.33 2.71 -4.60
N ASP A 64 -1.65 1.44 -4.89
CA ASP A 64 -0.97 0.29 -4.29
C ASP A 64 0.50 0.18 -4.73
N GLY A 65 0.85 0.63 -5.94
CA GLY A 65 2.24 0.80 -6.35
C GLY A 65 2.92 1.96 -5.60
N LEU A 66 2.26 3.12 -5.57
CA LEU A 66 2.80 4.33 -4.94
C LEU A 66 3.02 4.19 -3.44
N LYS A 67 2.18 3.44 -2.73
CA LYS A 67 2.35 3.23 -1.29
C LYS A 67 3.56 2.36 -0.94
N GLY A 68 4.17 1.67 -1.91
CA GLY A 68 5.48 1.05 -1.78
C GLY A 68 6.60 2.00 -2.19
N THR A 69 6.43 2.73 -3.30
CA THR A 69 7.45 3.64 -3.85
C THR A 69 7.70 4.86 -2.96
N ALA A 70 6.65 5.51 -2.47
CA ALA A 70 6.76 6.72 -1.65
C ALA A 70 7.56 6.49 -0.36
N PRO A 71 7.24 5.48 0.49
CA PRO A 71 8.05 5.21 1.67
C PRO A 71 9.48 4.78 1.33
N ALA A 72 9.70 4.03 0.24
CA ALA A 72 11.05 3.66 -0.17
C ALA A 72 11.92 4.87 -0.54
N LEU A 73 11.36 5.86 -1.26
CA LEU A 73 12.06 7.10 -1.60
C LEU A 73 12.34 7.95 -0.34
N VAL A 74 11.37 8.05 0.57
CA VAL A 74 11.56 8.75 1.85
C VAL A 74 12.63 8.05 2.67
N GLY A 75 12.57 6.72 2.81
CA GLY A 75 13.54 5.93 3.56
C GLY A 75 14.97 6.08 3.01
N ALA A 76 15.14 6.11 1.69
CA ALA A 76 16.45 6.30 1.06
C ALA A 76 17.10 7.67 1.40
N SER A 77 16.30 8.67 1.77
CA SER A 77 16.80 9.96 2.23
C SER A 77 17.16 10.01 3.72
N LEU A 78 16.74 9.01 4.51
CA LEU A 78 16.94 8.97 5.96
C LEU A 78 18.18 8.18 6.38
N ALA A 79 18.46 7.06 5.72
CA ALA A 79 19.58 6.17 6.05
C ALA A 79 20.04 5.39 4.80
N PRO A 80 21.30 4.90 4.76
CA PRO A 80 21.83 4.16 3.62
C PRO A 80 20.94 2.99 3.18
N GLU A 81 20.40 2.23 4.14
CA GLU A 81 19.50 1.09 3.89
C GLU A 81 18.01 1.44 4.06
N GLY A 82 17.70 2.69 4.41
CA GLY A 82 16.36 3.11 4.79
C GLY A 82 15.33 2.89 3.68
N GLY A 83 15.72 3.02 2.41
CA GLY A 83 14.82 2.78 1.27
C GLY A 83 14.43 1.30 1.13
N MET A 84 15.39 0.39 1.32
CA MET A 84 15.13 -1.05 1.32
C MET A 84 14.26 -1.44 2.51
N ILE A 85 14.57 -0.92 3.70
CA ILE A 85 13.81 -1.17 4.93
C ILE A 85 12.36 -0.68 4.76
N ALA A 86 12.15 0.56 4.33
CA ALA A 86 10.82 1.13 4.15
C ALA A 86 10.02 0.43 3.05
N GLY A 87 10.67 0.07 1.92
CA GLY A 87 10.03 -0.68 0.83
C GLY A 87 9.59 -2.07 1.27
N LEU A 88 10.44 -2.82 1.99
CA LEU A 88 10.10 -4.12 2.53
C LEU A 88 8.95 -4.02 3.55
N ALA A 89 9.04 -3.05 4.46
CA ALA A 89 7.98 -2.79 5.43
C ALA A 89 6.65 -2.44 4.76
N ALA A 90 6.66 -1.68 3.66
CA ALA A 90 5.46 -1.37 2.89
C ALA A 90 4.87 -2.61 2.19
N CYS A 91 5.69 -3.50 1.65
CA CYS A 91 5.23 -4.79 1.12
C CYS A 91 4.57 -5.64 2.21
N ILE A 92 5.18 -5.72 3.40
CA ILE A 92 4.60 -6.44 4.54
C ILE A 92 3.29 -5.78 4.97
N GLY A 93 3.25 -4.44 5.07
CA GLY A 93 2.03 -3.70 5.39
C GLY A 93 0.92 -3.96 4.38
N HIS A 94 1.22 -4.08 3.09
CA HIS A 94 0.23 -4.38 2.06
C HIS A 94 -0.40 -5.77 2.25
N VAL A 95 0.38 -6.77 2.66
CA VAL A 95 -0.06 -8.15 2.87
C VAL A 95 -0.76 -8.32 4.22
N ALA A 96 -0.19 -7.72 5.27
CA ALA A 96 -0.66 -7.75 6.64
C ALA A 96 -0.91 -6.32 7.14
N PRO A 97 -1.99 -5.67 6.67
CA PRO A 97 -2.37 -4.34 7.12
C PRO A 97 -2.73 -4.35 8.60
N VAL A 98 -2.40 -3.25 9.30
CA VAL A 98 -2.76 -3.03 10.71
C VAL A 98 -4.26 -3.09 10.97
#